data_AF-A0A851GSS3-F1
#
_entry.id   AF-A0A851GSS3-F1
#
_cell.length_a   1.000
_cell.length_b   1.000
_cell.length_c   1.000
_cell.angle_alpha   90.00
_cell.angle_beta   90.00
_cell.angle_gamma   90.00
#
_symmetry.space_group_name_H-M   'P 1'
#
loop_
_entity.id
_entity.type
_entity.pdbx_description
1 polymer ?
#
loop_
_entity_poly.entity_id
_entity_poly.type
_entity_poly.pdbx_seq_one_letter_code
_entity_poly.pdbx_strand_id
1 'polypeptide(L)'
;MKTLILISAILLGHFSFGQNQNGAVEENYGVSLKKGDSTDLNQTIIFRVDNGEAVIFPASYSFKIFGRSDQYKNVQFVTPDTVLVKEALAQLNLQYCNALLKFNKRTWQQTIKLHKEEGMRKDLKKIRQQQKVQLDRHNRFCPQQQVQLRVKDKQIIAYKSALGDTILFIQTLDFRQDPYNLKQYFTSTWIDGWHGWFETNTMRFHYHRDKKLVTINEDL
;
A
#
# COMPACT_ATOMS: atom_id res chain seq x y z
N MET A 1 -24.40 -9.27 24.10
CA MET A 1 -23.56 -8.77 23.00
C MET A 1 -22.12 -9.15 23.29
N LYS A 2 -21.51 -10.03 22.49
CA LYS A 2 -20.12 -10.49 22.71
C LYS A 2 -19.19 -9.69 21.80
N THR A 3 -18.36 -8.84 22.42
CA THR A 3 -17.30 -8.06 21.77
C THR A 3 -16.28 -9.01 21.15
N LEU A 4 -16.20 -9.02 19.82
CA LEU A 4 -15.23 -9.82 19.07
C LEU A 4 -13.90 -9.05 19.06
N ILE A 5 -12.91 -9.56 19.78
CA ILE A 5 -11.54 -9.03 19.78
C ILE A 5 -10.93 -9.28 18.39
N LEU A 6 -10.68 -8.21 17.64
CA LEU A 6 -9.80 -8.21 16.47
C LEU A 6 -8.39 -8.51 16.96
N ILE A 7 -7.83 -9.66 16.55
CA ILE A 7 -6.39 -9.86 16.61
C ILE A 7 -5.86 -9.38 15.27
N SER A 8 -5.52 -8.10 15.22
CA SER A 8 -4.60 -7.56 14.22
C SER A 8 -3.24 -8.21 14.50
N ALA A 9 -2.87 -9.21 13.70
CA ALA A 9 -1.49 -9.70 13.67
C ALA A 9 -0.64 -8.66 12.93
N ILE A 10 -0.37 -7.54 13.61
CA ILE A 10 0.66 -6.58 13.23
C ILE A 10 1.96 -7.14 13.78
N LEU A 11 2.89 -7.49 12.90
CA LEU A 11 4.27 -7.74 13.29
C LEU A 11 4.81 -6.50 14.00
N LEU A 12 5.10 -6.63 15.29
CA LEU A 12 5.77 -5.62 16.11
C LEU A 12 7.22 -5.50 15.66
N GLY A 13 7.53 -4.48 14.85
CA GLY A 13 8.87 -3.93 14.74
C GLY A 13 9.05 -2.86 15.81
N HIS A 14 9.84 -3.14 16.84
CA HIS A 14 10.35 -2.11 17.75
C HIS A 14 11.36 -1.24 17.01
N PHE A 15 11.11 0.06 16.88
CA PHE A 15 12.17 1.03 16.56
C PHE A 15 12.02 2.33 17.34
N SER A 16 13.13 2.72 17.94
CA SER A 16 13.32 3.87 18.83
C SER A 16 13.11 5.21 18.13
N PHE A 17 12.53 6.15 18.87
CA PHE A 17 12.38 7.55 18.50
C PHE A 17 13.74 8.26 18.47
N GLY A 18 14.09 8.82 17.32
CA GLY A 18 15.17 9.81 17.18
C GLY A 18 14.60 11.06 16.52
N GLN A 19 14.58 12.18 17.26
CA GLN A 19 14.28 13.50 16.69
C GLN A 19 15.30 13.81 15.59
N ASN A 20 14.84 14.18 14.39
CA ASN A 20 15.73 14.70 13.35
C ASN A 20 15.27 16.09 12.92
N GLN A 21 16.13 17.08 13.18
CA GLN A 21 15.94 18.51 12.91
C GLN A 21 16.18 18.83 11.43
N ASN A 22 15.31 18.41 10.52
CA ASN A 22 15.34 18.89 9.13
C ASN A 22 13.95 18.84 8.48
N GLY A 23 13.19 19.92 8.60
CA GLY A 23 12.10 20.30 7.67
C GLY A 23 10.93 19.33 7.48
N ALA A 24 10.82 18.25 8.25
CA ALA A 24 9.66 17.37 8.25
C ALA A 24 8.49 18.07 8.97
N VAL A 25 7.39 18.28 8.26
CA VAL A 25 6.14 18.73 8.87
C VAL A 25 5.64 17.61 9.78
N GLU A 26 5.54 17.93 11.07
CA GLU A 26 4.90 17.21 12.17
C GLU A 26 4.66 15.69 11.98
N GLU A 27 5.55 14.87 12.54
CA GLU A 27 5.20 13.51 12.99
C GLU A 27 4.32 13.62 14.25
N ASN A 28 3.11 14.18 14.13
CA ASN A 28 2.12 14.13 15.20
C ASN A 28 1.13 13.00 14.88
N TYR A 29 1.07 12.01 15.78
CA TYR A 29 0.11 10.89 15.77
C TYR A 29 0.10 10.00 14.50
N GLY A 30 1.25 9.41 14.15
CA GLY A 30 1.28 8.29 13.21
C GLY A 30 1.11 8.62 11.73
N VAL A 31 1.14 9.90 11.37
CA VAL A 31 1.12 10.43 10.00
C VAL A 31 2.55 10.85 9.62
N SER A 32 2.94 10.57 8.38
CA SER A 32 4.17 11.07 7.75
C SER A 32 3.82 11.73 6.42
N LEU A 33 4.12 13.03 6.31
CA LEU A 33 3.95 13.79 5.08
C LEU A 33 5.32 14.09 4.48
N LYS A 34 5.68 13.36 3.43
CA LYS A 34 6.98 13.55 2.76
C LYS A 34 6.78 14.49 1.57
N LYS A 35 7.35 15.69 1.64
CA LYS A 35 7.16 16.76 0.66
C LYS A 35 8.31 16.82 -0.34
N GLY A 36 7.98 17.05 -1.62
CA GLY A 36 8.95 17.34 -2.68
C GLY A 36 9.26 18.83 -2.79
N ASP A 37 10.29 19.18 -3.56
CA ASP A 37 10.54 20.59 -3.87
C ASP A 37 9.60 21.12 -4.97
N SER A 38 9.62 22.43 -5.23
CA SER A 38 8.75 23.07 -6.24
C SER A 38 8.94 22.49 -7.64
N THR A 39 10.16 22.04 -7.98
CA THR A 39 10.47 21.43 -9.27
C THR A 39 9.76 20.07 -9.41
N ASP A 40 9.80 19.26 -8.36
CA ASP A 40 9.10 17.97 -8.32
C ASP A 40 7.58 18.14 -8.45
N LEU A 41 7.01 19.14 -7.79
CA LEU A 41 5.58 19.44 -7.85
C LEU A 41 5.12 19.87 -9.24
N ASN A 42 5.94 20.65 -9.96
CA ASN A 42 5.63 21.08 -11.33
C ASN A 42 5.64 19.94 -12.35
N GLN A 43 6.33 18.83 -12.04
CA GLN A 43 6.39 17.64 -12.90
C GLN A 43 5.38 16.56 -12.48
N THR A 44 4.64 16.78 -11.40
CA THR A 44 3.63 15.85 -10.91
C THR A 44 2.43 15.86 -11.85
N ILE A 45 2.03 14.68 -12.34
CA ILE A 45 0.89 14.55 -13.26
C ILE A 45 -0.35 14.19 -12.44
N ILE A 46 -1.42 14.95 -12.62
CA ILE A 46 -2.69 14.76 -11.93
C ILE A 46 -3.77 14.54 -12.97
N PHE A 47 -4.59 13.51 -12.80
CA PHE A 47 -5.75 13.27 -13.65
C PHE A 47 -6.85 12.53 -12.89
N ARG A 48 -8.08 12.69 -13.38
CA ARG A 48 -9.25 12.01 -12.82
C ARG A 48 -9.30 10.55 -13.30
N VAL A 49 -9.58 9.63 -12.38
CA VAL A 49 -9.82 8.22 -12.67
C VAL A 49 -11.10 7.77 -11.97
N ASP A 50 -12.08 7.30 -12.72
CA ASP A 50 -13.42 6.99 -12.22
C ASP A 50 -13.99 8.17 -11.39
N ASN A 51 -14.23 7.93 -10.10
CA ASN A 51 -14.77 8.90 -9.14
C ASN A 51 -13.71 9.47 -8.18
N GLY A 52 -12.42 9.20 -8.42
CA GLY A 52 -11.30 9.72 -7.67
C GLY A 52 -10.24 10.38 -8.55
N GLU A 53 -9.09 10.67 -7.96
CA GLU A 53 -7.93 11.29 -8.59
C GLU A 53 -6.70 10.38 -8.51
N ALA A 54 -5.88 10.44 -9.55
CA ALA A 54 -4.57 9.81 -9.59
C ALA A 54 -3.48 10.87 -9.70
N VAL A 55 -2.44 10.69 -8.88
CA VAL A 55 -1.25 11.53 -8.83
C VAL A 55 -0.05 10.65 -9.17
N ILE A 56 0.68 11.03 -10.21
CA ILE A 56 1.94 10.39 -10.61
C ILE A 56 3.06 11.32 -10.18
N PHE A 57 3.85 10.88 -9.20
CA PHE A 57 5.04 11.61 -8.79
C PHE A 57 6.21 11.31 -9.74
N PRO A 58 7.06 12.31 -10.05
CA PRO A 58 8.21 12.10 -10.93
C PRO A 58 9.28 11.22 -10.27
N ALA A 59 10.19 10.70 -11.10
CA ALA A 59 11.32 9.90 -10.65
C ALA A 59 12.20 10.65 -9.63
N SER A 60 12.42 11.96 -9.83
CA SER A 60 13.21 12.81 -8.94
C SER A 60 12.63 12.86 -7.54
N TYR A 61 11.32 13.08 -7.44
CA TYR A 61 10.57 13.02 -6.20
C TYR A 61 10.72 11.65 -5.54
N SER A 62 10.45 10.59 -6.31
CA SER A 62 10.45 9.21 -5.81
C SER A 62 11.82 8.83 -5.25
N PHE A 63 12.91 9.21 -5.93
CA PHE A 63 14.26 8.99 -5.45
C PHE A 63 14.55 9.72 -4.13
N LYS A 64 14.13 10.97 -3.99
CA LYS A 64 14.32 11.74 -2.73
C LYS A 64 13.57 11.11 -1.56
N ILE A 65 12.34 10.65 -1.80
CA ILE A 65 11.45 10.15 -0.75
C ILE A 65 11.76 8.70 -0.36
N PHE A 66 12.11 7.85 -1.33
CA PHE A 66 12.23 6.40 -1.15
C PHE A 66 13.65 5.88 -1.35
N GLY A 67 14.52 6.57 -2.08
CA GLY A 67 15.84 6.07 -2.49
C GLY A 67 16.84 5.82 -1.34
N ARG A 68 16.54 6.31 -0.13
CA ARG A 68 17.32 6.02 1.09
C ARG A 68 16.87 4.75 1.82
N SER A 69 15.72 4.17 1.46
CA SER A 69 15.23 2.94 2.07
C SER A 69 16.01 1.74 1.53
N ASP A 70 16.35 0.79 2.40
CA ASP A 70 16.98 -0.47 2.02
C ASP A 70 16.17 -1.25 0.98
N GLN A 71 14.84 -1.11 0.99
CA GLN A 71 13.94 -1.73 0.03
C GLN A 71 14.13 -1.20 -1.40
N TYR A 72 14.56 0.06 -1.55
CA TYR A 72 14.63 0.75 -2.85
C TYR A 72 16.06 1.16 -3.24
N LYS A 73 17.08 0.81 -2.45
CA LYS A 73 18.47 1.22 -2.74
C LYS A 73 19.02 0.71 -4.08
N ASN A 74 18.46 -0.37 -4.61
CA ASN A 74 18.90 -1.03 -5.84
C ASN A 74 17.90 -0.90 -7.00
N VAL A 75 16.94 0.03 -6.92
CA VAL A 75 15.98 0.26 -8.01
C VAL A 75 16.27 1.57 -8.73
N GLN A 76 15.94 1.61 -10.02
CA GLN A 76 15.98 2.84 -10.80
C GLN A 76 14.59 3.46 -10.85
N PHE A 77 14.35 4.58 -10.16
CA PHE A 77 13.08 5.30 -10.27
C PHE A 77 12.86 5.85 -11.68
N VAL A 78 11.61 5.79 -12.14
CA VAL A 78 11.17 6.29 -13.45
C VAL A 78 9.85 7.01 -13.32
N THR A 79 9.61 8.01 -14.17
CA THR A 79 8.30 8.67 -14.27
C THR A 79 7.47 7.89 -15.29
N PRO A 80 6.40 7.18 -14.89
CA PRO A 80 5.56 6.48 -15.85
C PRO A 80 4.69 7.47 -16.62
N ASP A 81 4.40 7.19 -17.89
CA ASP A 81 3.41 7.95 -18.64
C ASP A 81 1.97 7.58 -18.21
N THR A 82 1.01 8.42 -18.63
CA THR A 82 -0.40 8.22 -18.25
C THR A 82 -1.03 6.99 -18.92
N VAL A 83 -0.47 6.48 -20.02
CA VAL A 83 -0.99 5.29 -20.72
C VAL A 83 -0.68 4.05 -19.90
N LEU A 84 0.57 3.89 -19.47
CA LEU A 84 1.02 2.81 -18.60
C LEU A 84 0.27 2.84 -17.26
N VAL A 85 0.05 4.02 -16.69
CA VAL A 85 -0.72 4.15 -15.46
C VAL A 85 -2.18 3.71 -15.65
N LYS A 86 -2.84 4.13 -16.75
CA LYS A 86 -4.22 3.70 -17.04
C LYS A 86 -4.31 2.18 -17.23
N GLU A 87 -3.34 1.57 -17.91
CA GLU A 87 -3.24 0.11 -18.03
C GLU A 87 -3.13 -0.54 -16.64
N ALA A 88 -2.21 -0.04 -15.80
CA ALA A 88 -1.99 -0.56 -14.46
C ALA A 88 -3.25 -0.46 -13.57
N LEU A 89 -3.98 0.66 -13.64
CA LEU A 89 -5.22 0.84 -12.88
C LEU A 89 -6.35 -0.07 -13.39
N ALA A 90 -6.43 -0.31 -14.70
CA ALA A 90 -7.36 -1.30 -15.26
C ALA A 90 -7.03 -2.72 -14.78
N GLN A 91 -5.75 -3.10 -14.77
CA GLN A 91 -5.29 -4.39 -14.25
C GLN A 91 -5.50 -4.51 -12.74
N LEU A 92 -5.27 -3.45 -11.97
CA LEU A 92 -5.59 -3.39 -10.54
C LEU A 92 -7.07 -3.71 -10.32
N ASN A 93 -7.96 -3.03 -11.05
CA ASN A 93 -9.38 -3.30 -10.92
C ASN A 93 -9.72 -4.74 -11.30
N LEU A 94 -9.17 -5.29 -12.39
CA LEU A 94 -9.44 -6.66 -12.83
C LEU A 94 -8.93 -7.72 -11.84
N GLN A 95 -7.74 -7.51 -11.26
CA GLN A 95 -7.02 -8.52 -10.47
C GLN A 95 -7.18 -8.35 -8.97
N TYR A 96 -7.81 -7.26 -8.49
CA TYR A 96 -7.89 -6.89 -7.07
C TYR A 96 -8.23 -8.07 -6.15
N CYS A 97 -9.34 -8.76 -6.41
CA CYS A 97 -9.76 -9.87 -5.53
C CYS A 97 -8.78 -11.03 -5.55
N ASN A 98 -8.25 -11.37 -6.72
CA ASN A 98 -7.27 -12.44 -6.84
C ASN A 98 -5.94 -12.07 -6.17
N ALA A 99 -5.48 -10.83 -6.28
CA ALA A 99 -4.29 -10.32 -5.62
C ALA A 99 -4.46 -10.37 -4.08
N LEU A 100 -5.59 -9.89 -3.57
CA LEU A 100 -5.91 -9.92 -2.15
C LEU A 100 -6.05 -11.35 -1.60
N LEU A 101 -6.66 -12.26 -2.35
CA LEU A 101 -6.75 -13.67 -1.98
C LEU A 101 -5.37 -14.32 -1.90
N LYS A 102 -4.52 -14.09 -2.90
CA LYS A 102 -3.15 -14.62 -2.94
C LYS A 102 -2.32 -14.09 -1.78
N PHE A 103 -2.40 -12.79 -1.51
CA PHE A 103 -1.73 -12.16 -0.37
C PHE A 103 -2.16 -12.82 0.95
N ASN A 104 -3.46 -12.86 1.24
CA ASN A 104 -3.98 -13.46 2.47
C ASN A 104 -3.58 -14.93 2.62
N LYS A 105 -3.64 -15.73 1.53
CA LYS A 105 -3.22 -17.13 1.56
C LYS A 105 -1.74 -17.28 1.94
N ARG A 106 -0.86 -16.45 1.36
CA ARG A 106 0.58 -16.45 1.69
C ARG A 106 0.81 -16.08 3.15
N THR A 107 0.17 -15.01 3.65
CA THR A 107 0.26 -14.60 5.05
C THR A 107 -0.15 -15.73 5.99
N TRP A 108 -1.29 -16.38 5.76
CA TRP A 108 -1.73 -17.51 6.57
C TRP A 108 -0.77 -18.70 6.51
N GLN A 109 -0.22 -19.03 5.33
CA GLN A 109 0.77 -20.10 5.19
C GLN A 109 2.01 -19.81 6.03
N GLN A 110 2.51 -18.58 6.01
CA GLN A 110 3.65 -18.16 6.83
C GLN A 110 3.33 -18.20 8.32
N THR A 111 2.17 -17.67 8.75
CA THR A 111 1.72 -17.74 10.14
C THR A 111 1.63 -19.18 10.63
N ILE A 112 1.05 -20.08 9.84
CA ILE A 112 0.95 -21.51 10.18
C ILE A 112 2.33 -22.16 10.25
N LYS A 113 3.26 -21.80 9.36
CA LYS A 113 4.63 -22.31 9.37
C LYS A 113 5.34 -21.94 10.67
N LEU A 114 5.33 -20.65 11.04
CA LEU A 114 5.95 -20.15 12.27
C LEU A 114 5.41 -20.85 13.52
N HIS A 115 4.07 -20.94 13.66
CA HIS A 115 3.47 -21.59 14.83
C HIS A 115 3.75 -23.10 14.91
N LYS A 116 4.00 -23.77 13.77
CA LYS A 116 4.45 -25.17 13.76
C LYS A 116 5.88 -25.29 14.26
N GLU A 117 6.77 -24.42 13.80
CA GLU A 117 8.18 -24.36 14.19
C GLU A 117 8.32 -24.07 15.69
N GLU A 118 7.43 -23.25 16.25
CA GLU A 118 7.38 -22.89 17.67
C GLU A 118 6.61 -23.91 18.55
N GLY A 119 6.12 -25.01 17.99
CA GLY A 119 5.45 -26.07 18.75
C GLY A 119 4.05 -25.70 19.31
N MET A 120 3.44 -24.60 18.86
CA MET A 120 2.16 -24.07 19.34
C MET A 120 0.93 -24.84 18.81
N ARG A 121 0.82 -26.13 19.13
CA ARG A 121 -0.20 -27.04 18.56
C ARG A 121 -1.64 -26.61 18.82
N LYS A 122 -1.95 -26.06 20.02
CA LYS A 122 -3.31 -25.60 20.37
C LYS A 122 -3.75 -24.40 19.52
N ASP A 123 -2.81 -23.53 19.16
CA ASP A 123 -3.08 -22.33 18.37
C ASP A 123 -3.30 -22.64 16.88
N LEU A 124 -2.68 -23.71 16.35
CA LEU A 124 -2.86 -24.12 14.96
C LEU A 124 -4.32 -24.42 14.58
N LYS A 125 -5.11 -25.00 15.49
CA LYS A 125 -6.54 -25.26 15.22
C LYS A 125 -7.32 -23.94 15.13
N LYS A 126 -7.04 -22.99 16.03
CA LYS A 126 -7.66 -21.66 16.05
C LYS A 126 -7.27 -20.85 14.81
N ILE A 127 -6.00 -20.86 14.43
CA ILE A 127 -5.45 -20.19 13.24
C ILE A 127 -6.13 -20.70 11.97
N ARG A 128 -6.25 -22.02 11.79
CA ARG A 128 -6.94 -22.60 10.62
C ARG A 128 -8.42 -22.23 10.57
N GLN A 129 -9.09 -22.17 11.73
CA GLN A 129 -10.48 -21.72 11.80
C GLN A 129 -10.60 -20.24 11.41
N GLN A 130 -9.70 -19.38 11.90
CA GLN A 130 -9.65 -17.97 11.53
C GLN A 130 -9.36 -17.78 10.04
N GLN A 131 -8.43 -18.56 9.47
CA GLN A 131 -8.17 -18.60 8.03
C GLN A 131 -9.45 -18.90 7.25
N LYS A 132 -10.20 -19.94 7.63
CA LYS A 132 -11.46 -20.29 6.95
C LYS A 132 -12.47 -19.14 7.00
N VAL A 133 -12.70 -18.57 8.18
CA VAL A 133 -13.62 -17.42 8.34
C VAL A 133 -13.17 -16.22 7.50
N GLN A 134 -11.87 -15.97 7.41
CA GLN A 134 -11.33 -14.84 6.64
C GLN A 134 -11.45 -15.08 5.12
N LEU A 135 -11.25 -16.31 4.65
CA LEU A 135 -11.48 -16.70 3.25
C LEU A 135 -12.97 -16.60 2.86
N ASP A 136 -13.87 -17.04 3.74
CA ASP A 136 -15.32 -16.93 3.51
C ASP A 136 -15.74 -15.45 3.43
N ARG A 137 -15.20 -14.60 4.32
CA ARG A 137 -15.39 -13.14 4.25
C ARG A 137 -14.85 -12.55 2.97
N HIS A 138 -13.65 -12.94 2.54
CA HIS A 138 -13.07 -12.47 1.29
C HIS A 138 -14.00 -12.75 0.10
N ASN A 139 -14.47 -14.00 -0.05
CA ASN A 139 -15.38 -14.38 -1.13
C ASN A 139 -16.69 -13.57 -1.11
N ARG A 140 -17.19 -13.24 0.09
CA ARG A 140 -18.44 -12.50 0.25
C ARG A 140 -18.31 -11.00 -0.01
N PHE A 141 -17.22 -10.38 0.45
CA PHE A 141 -17.10 -8.92 0.50
C PHE A 141 -16.12 -8.34 -0.54
N CYS A 142 -15.28 -9.16 -1.17
CA CYS A 142 -14.29 -8.64 -2.11
C CYS A 142 -14.90 -7.90 -3.31
N PRO A 143 -15.99 -8.38 -3.96
CA PRO A 143 -16.59 -7.63 -5.06
C PRO A 143 -17.02 -6.22 -4.66
N GLN A 144 -17.53 -6.05 -3.44
CA GLN A 144 -17.90 -4.73 -2.91
C GLN A 144 -16.65 -3.87 -2.69
N GLN A 145 -15.58 -4.43 -2.11
CA GLN A 145 -14.30 -3.74 -1.91
C GLN A 145 -13.64 -3.33 -3.24
N GLN A 146 -13.73 -4.17 -4.27
CA GLN A 146 -13.24 -3.88 -5.62
C GLN A 146 -13.97 -2.67 -6.20
N VAL A 147 -15.29 -2.59 -6.06
CA VAL A 147 -16.07 -1.40 -6.48
C VAL A 147 -15.64 -0.15 -5.71
N GLN A 148 -15.26 -0.27 -4.44
CA GLN A 148 -14.75 0.87 -3.66
C GLN A 148 -13.44 1.43 -4.21
N LEU A 149 -12.67 0.70 -5.03
CA LEU A 149 -11.44 1.25 -5.64
C LEU A 149 -11.70 2.50 -6.47
N ARG A 150 -12.88 2.60 -7.08
CA ARG A 150 -13.30 3.69 -7.98
C ARG A 150 -13.43 5.05 -7.31
N VAL A 151 -13.70 5.05 -6.00
CA VAL A 151 -13.88 6.28 -5.20
C VAL A 151 -12.65 6.60 -4.36
N LYS A 152 -11.66 5.71 -4.34
CA LYS A 152 -10.39 5.96 -3.67
C LYS A 152 -9.49 6.77 -4.57
N ASP A 153 -8.68 7.62 -4.00
CA ASP A 153 -7.62 8.32 -4.69
C ASP A 153 -6.38 7.44 -4.82
N LYS A 154 -5.46 7.79 -5.72
CA LYS A 154 -4.26 7.00 -6.07
C LYS A 154 -3.00 7.85 -6.07
N GLN A 155 -2.00 7.46 -5.30
CA GLN A 155 -0.63 7.99 -5.40
C GLN A 155 0.26 6.94 -6.05
N ILE A 156 1.04 7.36 -7.05
CA ILE A 156 1.76 6.45 -7.93
C ILE A 156 3.20 6.92 -8.08
N ILE A 157 4.12 5.98 -7.87
CA ILE A 157 5.52 6.08 -8.29
C ILE A 157 5.84 4.86 -9.15
N ALA A 158 6.93 4.91 -9.90
CA ALA A 158 7.42 3.75 -10.61
C ALA A 158 8.93 3.59 -10.51
N TYR A 159 9.39 2.36 -10.65
CA TYR A 159 10.80 2.02 -10.67
C TYR A 159 11.03 0.77 -11.50
N LYS A 160 12.28 0.58 -11.95
CA LYS A 160 12.73 -0.68 -12.53
C LYS A 160 13.38 -1.52 -11.45
N SER A 161 12.93 -2.76 -11.32
CA SER A 161 13.57 -3.76 -10.48
C SER A 161 14.97 -4.08 -10.98
N ALA A 162 15.79 -4.73 -10.14
CA ALA A 162 17.11 -5.22 -10.54
C ALA A 162 17.06 -6.19 -11.74
N LEU A 163 15.91 -6.83 -11.98
CA LEU A 163 15.67 -7.74 -13.11
C LEU A 163 15.16 -7.01 -14.37
N GLY A 164 15.07 -5.68 -14.34
CA GLY A 164 14.63 -4.84 -15.47
C GLY A 164 13.12 -4.63 -15.58
N ASP A 165 12.30 -5.41 -14.85
CA ASP A 165 10.83 -5.26 -14.83
C ASP A 165 10.44 -3.88 -14.30
N THR A 166 9.56 -3.19 -15.02
CA THR A 166 9.02 -1.90 -14.60
C THR A 166 7.84 -2.12 -13.67
N ILE A 167 7.97 -1.63 -12.45
CA ILE A 167 6.98 -1.79 -11.40
C ILE A 167 6.34 -0.43 -11.10
N LEU A 168 5.01 -0.39 -11.13
CA LEU A 168 4.24 0.75 -10.63
C LEU A 168 3.80 0.44 -9.21
N PHE A 169 4.25 1.25 -8.25
CA PHE A 169 3.77 1.21 -6.89
C PHE A 169 2.58 2.15 -6.75
N ILE A 170 1.42 1.57 -6.47
CA ILE A 170 0.13 2.24 -6.43
C ILE A 170 -0.39 2.18 -4.99
N GLN A 171 -0.44 3.34 -4.33
CA GLN A 171 -1.10 3.49 -3.05
C GLN A 171 -2.51 4.03 -3.26
N THR A 172 -3.50 3.34 -2.72
CA THR A 172 -4.89 3.80 -2.70
C THR A 172 -5.19 4.47 -1.37
N LEU A 173 -5.87 5.61 -1.38
CA LEU A 173 -6.27 6.35 -0.18
C LEU A 173 -7.78 6.63 -0.19
N ASP A 174 -8.45 6.44 0.95
CA ASP A 174 -9.89 6.66 1.12
C ASP A 174 -10.15 7.87 2.02
N PHE A 175 -10.33 9.05 1.44
CA PHE A 175 -10.53 10.29 2.18
C PHE A 175 -12.00 10.57 2.57
N ARG A 176 -12.91 9.61 2.42
CA ARG A 176 -14.33 9.83 2.82
C ARG A 176 -14.48 10.08 4.31
N GLN A 177 -13.59 9.51 5.10
CA GLN A 177 -13.43 9.81 6.52
C GLN A 177 -11.99 10.28 6.70
N ASP A 178 -11.73 11.58 6.60
CA ASP A 178 -10.38 12.15 6.66
C ASP A 178 -10.17 12.97 7.94
N PRO A 179 -10.02 12.30 9.11
CA PRO A 179 -9.96 12.99 10.40
C PRO A 179 -8.71 13.87 10.56
N TYR A 180 -7.70 13.66 9.72
CA TYR A 180 -6.44 14.39 9.73
C TYR A 180 -6.36 15.47 8.63
N ASN A 181 -7.44 15.67 7.86
CA ASN A 181 -7.49 16.59 6.72
C ASN A 181 -6.33 16.39 5.72
N LEU A 182 -5.97 15.14 5.43
CA LEU A 182 -4.87 14.75 4.55
C LEU A 182 -5.15 15.02 3.08
N LYS A 183 -6.43 15.09 2.67
CA LYS A 183 -6.82 15.28 1.27
C LYS A 183 -6.21 16.56 0.67
N GLN A 184 -6.02 17.61 1.48
CA GLN A 184 -5.39 18.85 1.02
C GLN A 184 -3.92 18.68 0.60
N TYR A 185 -3.24 17.64 1.09
CA TYR A 185 -1.83 17.37 0.80
C TYR A 185 -1.62 16.31 -0.29
N PHE A 186 -2.71 15.67 -0.75
CA PHE A 186 -2.70 14.49 -1.63
C PHE A 186 -1.90 14.66 -2.92
N THR A 187 -1.93 15.85 -3.52
CA THR A 187 -1.24 16.15 -4.78
C THR A 187 0.20 16.63 -4.58
N SER A 188 0.58 16.98 -3.36
CA SER A 188 1.86 17.66 -3.06
C SER A 188 2.82 16.84 -2.19
N THR A 189 2.32 15.79 -1.55
CA THR A 189 3.11 14.99 -0.61
C THR A 189 2.71 13.53 -0.72
N TRP A 190 3.66 12.65 -0.47
CA TRP A 190 3.38 11.23 -0.31
C TRP A 190 2.83 11.06 1.10
N ILE A 191 1.58 10.60 1.19
CA ILE A 191 0.87 10.46 2.44
C ILE A 191 1.15 9.06 2.99
N ASP A 192 1.80 8.97 4.14
CA ASP A 192 2.10 7.70 4.78
C ASP A 192 1.74 7.74 6.26
N GLY A 193 1.66 6.57 6.89
CA GLY A 193 1.36 6.41 8.31
C GLY A 193 1.25 4.94 8.71
N TRP A 194 1.34 4.67 10.02
CA TRP A 194 1.53 3.30 10.51
C TRP A 194 0.45 2.76 11.46
N HIS A 195 -0.60 3.53 11.74
CA HIS A 195 -1.70 3.10 12.63
C HIS A 195 -2.96 3.95 12.42
N GLY A 196 -4.06 3.55 13.06
CA GLY A 196 -5.32 4.30 13.04
C GLY A 196 -5.95 4.34 11.64
N TRP A 197 -6.13 5.55 11.09
CA TRP A 197 -6.76 5.76 9.78
C TRP A 197 -6.09 4.96 8.66
N PHE A 198 -4.75 4.86 8.68
CA PHE A 198 -3.97 4.21 7.63
C PHE A 198 -4.24 2.71 7.51
N GLU A 199 -4.57 2.02 8.62
CA GLU A 199 -4.83 0.58 8.64
C GLU A 199 -6.03 0.16 7.79
N THR A 200 -7.00 1.06 7.62
CA THR A 200 -8.27 0.75 6.95
C THR A 200 -8.49 1.56 5.67
N ASN A 201 -7.85 2.73 5.55
CA ASN A 201 -8.07 3.65 4.44
C ASN A 201 -6.95 3.63 3.40
N THR A 202 -5.83 2.94 3.68
CA THR A 202 -4.74 2.78 2.71
C THR A 202 -4.54 1.34 2.28
N MET A 203 -4.13 1.14 1.03
CA MET A 203 -3.66 -0.14 0.51
C MET A 203 -2.59 0.10 -0.55
N ARG A 204 -1.59 -0.78 -0.61
CA ARG A 204 -0.47 -0.68 -1.54
C ARG A 204 -0.44 -1.86 -2.49
N PHE A 205 -0.26 -1.55 -3.77
CA PHE A 205 -0.21 -2.52 -4.85
C PHE A 205 1.05 -2.32 -5.66
N HIS A 206 1.58 -3.41 -6.19
CA HIS A 206 2.63 -3.40 -7.19
C HIS A 206 2.05 -3.94 -8.49
N TYR A 207 2.16 -3.17 -9.56
CA TYR A 207 1.86 -3.63 -10.92
C TYR A 207 3.16 -3.89 -11.66
N HIS A 208 3.40 -5.16 -11.99
CA HIS A 208 4.51 -5.61 -12.81
C HIS A 208 4.14 -5.48 -14.28
N ARG A 209 4.75 -4.52 -14.98
CA ARG A 209 4.42 -4.20 -16.37
C ARG A 209 4.58 -5.42 -17.27
N ASP A 210 5.73 -6.08 -17.20
CA ASP A 210 6.07 -7.13 -18.17
C ASP A 210 5.21 -8.38 -17.97
N LYS A 211 4.88 -8.67 -16.72
CA LYS A 211 4.04 -9.82 -16.32
C LYS A 211 2.54 -9.49 -16.35
N LYS A 212 2.17 -8.22 -16.52
CA LYS A 212 0.80 -7.70 -16.35
C LYS A 212 0.15 -8.22 -15.07
N LEU A 213 0.90 -8.21 -13.98
CA LEU A 213 0.50 -8.85 -12.72
C LEU A 213 0.38 -7.81 -11.60
N VAL A 214 -0.71 -7.90 -10.84
CA VAL A 214 -0.91 -7.08 -9.64
C VAL A 214 -0.66 -7.90 -8.39
N THR A 215 0.16 -7.38 -7.49
CA THR A 215 0.50 -7.96 -6.20
C THR A 215 0.35 -6.94 -5.08
N ILE A 216 0.32 -7.41 -3.82
CA ILE A 216 0.11 -6.58 -2.62
C ILE A 216 1.29 -6.80 -1.71
N ASN A 217 1.85 -5.70 -1.18
CA ASN A 217 2.94 -5.70 -0.21
C ASN A 217 4.05 -6.71 -0.57
N GLU A 218 4.53 -6.62 -1.81
CA GLU A 218 5.84 -7.15 -2.15
C GLU A 218 6.88 -6.23 -1.51
N ASP A 219 7.01 -6.34 -0.19
CA ASP A 219 8.27 -6.01 0.43
C ASP A 219 9.25 -7.06 -0.09
N LEU A 220 10.04 -6.65 -1.10
CA LEU A 220 11.01 -7.47 -1.83
C LEU A 220 12.06 -8.06 -0.89
#